data_AF-A0A3B8LCZ9-F1
#
_entry.id   AF-A0A3B8LCZ9-F1
#
_cell.length_a   1.000
_cell.length_b   1.000
_cell.length_c   1.000
_cell.angle_alpha   90.00
_cell.angle_beta   90.00
_cell.angle_gamma   90.00
#
_symmetry.space_group_name_H-M   'P 1'
#
loop_
_entity.id
_entity.type
_entity.pdbx_description
1 polymer ?
#
loop_
_entity_poly.entity_id
_entity_poly.type
_entity_poly.pdbx_seq_one_letter_code
_entity_poly.pdbx_strand_id
1 'polypeptide(L)'
;GYRSAGWRLTKEANRAFGGIIERHAENHRTIYLLYLKQVRMAYYDRTMKDRPQIKSIPTGGLSLPAYLFETRIPRRIRGVITICRQRGKGGRTIAHELGHKLINVSHEHRKIGPQFEVRGEGGLMIYGRGTEIPSGKAGRWHRERLHLSPFVYRTKKDGSRRWNADYREGGHYYDPLYGDKVVRFGVMTPPKRPKQDRRSTK
;
A
#
# COMPACT_ATOMS: atom_id res chain seq x y z
N GLY A 1 7.88 -9.70 -9.62
CA GLY A 1 6.88 -8.62 -9.72
C GLY A 1 5.88 -8.72 -8.58
N TYR A 2 5.35 -7.59 -8.07
CA TYR A 2 4.55 -7.45 -6.84
C TYR A 2 3.65 -8.64 -6.41
N ARG A 3 3.00 -9.36 -7.34
CA ARG A 3 2.22 -10.59 -7.07
C ARG A 3 3.01 -11.71 -6.35
N SER A 4 4.33 -11.81 -6.55
CA SER A 4 5.15 -12.92 -6.03
C SER A 4 5.45 -12.84 -4.53
N ALA A 5 5.13 -11.73 -3.88
CA ALA A 5 5.58 -11.47 -2.51
C ALA A 5 4.73 -12.19 -1.45
N GLY A 6 3.50 -12.61 -1.77
CA GLY A 6 2.73 -13.53 -0.92
C GLY A 6 2.22 -12.96 0.42
N TRP A 7 2.27 -11.64 0.63
CA TRP A 7 2.05 -11.02 1.96
C TRP A 7 0.63 -11.28 2.47
N ARG A 8 0.54 -11.73 3.72
CA ARG A 8 -0.71 -12.00 4.44
C ARG A 8 -0.63 -11.35 5.82
N LEU A 9 -1.79 -10.96 6.34
CA LEU A 9 -1.87 -10.63 7.76
C LEU A 9 -1.62 -11.89 8.59
N THR A 10 -0.95 -11.73 9.72
CA THR A 10 -0.90 -12.78 10.72
C THR A 10 -2.30 -13.03 11.29
N LYS A 11 -2.52 -14.19 11.90
CA LYS A 11 -3.81 -14.54 12.53
C LYS A 11 -4.15 -13.53 13.63
N GLU A 12 -3.14 -13.09 14.36
CA GLU A 12 -3.21 -12.15 15.48
C GLU A 12 -3.59 -10.76 14.98
N ALA A 13 -2.93 -10.27 13.92
CA ALA A 13 -3.26 -8.97 13.32
C ALA A 13 -4.69 -8.97 12.76
N ASN A 14 -5.10 -10.05 12.09
CA ASN A 14 -6.46 -10.18 11.57
C ASN A 14 -7.51 -10.20 12.70
N ARG A 15 -7.22 -10.90 13.80
CA ARG A 15 -8.09 -10.94 14.99
C ARG A 15 -8.15 -9.57 15.67
N ALA A 16 -7.01 -8.90 15.87
CA ALA A 16 -6.93 -7.60 16.52
C ALA A 16 -7.71 -6.53 15.74
N PHE A 17 -7.37 -6.32 14.45
CA PHE A 17 -8.13 -5.38 13.62
C PHE A 17 -9.59 -5.77 13.52
N GLY A 18 -9.85 -7.07 13.52
CA GLY A 18 -11.19 -7.59 13.41
C GLY A 18 -12.08 -7.47 14.64
N GLY A 19 -11.48 -7.37 15.83
CA GLY A 19 -12.18 -7.05 17.07
C GLY A 19 -12.33 -5.56 17.30
N ILE A 20 -11.43 -4.73 16.75
CA ILE A 20 -11.52 -3.26 16.84
C ILE A 20 -12.54 -2.69 15.85
N ILE A 21 -12.58 -3.21 14.62
CA ILE A 21 -13.50 -2.71 13.59
C ILE A 21 -14.82 -3.46 13.67
N GLU A 22 -15.83 -2.74 14.13
CA GLU A 22 -17.22 -3.21 14.13
C GLU A 22 -17.72 -3.51 12.71
N ARG A 23 -18.60 -4.50 12.61
CA ARG A 23 -19.20 -4.90 11.34
C ARG A 23 -20.14 -3.81 10.85
N HIS A 24 -19.94 -3.36 9.61
CA HIS A 24 -20.78 -2.40 8.93
C HIS A 24 -20.80 -2.70 7.43
N ALA A 25 -21.94 -2.48 6.78
CA ALA A 25 -22.12 -2.77 5.35
C ALA A 25 -21.07 -2.05 4.47
N GLU A 26 -20.71 -0.82 4.85
CA GLU A 26 -19.74 0.01 4.13
C GLU A 26 -18.28 -0.17 4.60
N ASN A 27 -17.94 -1.11 5.50
CA ASN A 27 -16.55 -1.23 6.00
C ASN A 27 -15.49 -1.28 4.86
N HIS A 28 -15.86 -1.92 3.75
CA HIS A 28 -15.01 -2.07 2.57
C HIS A 28 -14.69 -0.74 1.84
N ARG A 29 -15.43 0.34 2.11
CA ARG A 29 -15.20 1.69 1.56
C ARG A 29 -14.82 2.71 2.64
N THR A 30 -14.61 2.25 3.87
CA THR A 30 -14.22 3.09 5.01
C THR A 30 -12.73 2.96 5.28
N ILE A 31 -12.06 4.09 5.50
CA ILE A 31 -10.69 4.12 6.02
C ILE A 31 -10.76 4.20 7.54
N TYR A 32 -9.98 3.34 8.21
CA TYR A 32 -9.86 3.31 9.66
C TYR A 32 -8.45 3.73 10.04
N LEU A 33 -8.31 4.84 10.78
CA LEU A 33 -7.04 5.26 11.37
C LEU A 33 -6.96 4.71 12.80
N LEU A 34 -6.16 3.66 12.99
CA LEU A 34 -5.97 3.05 14.31
C LEU A 34 -4.70 3.59 14.95
N TYR A 35 -4.86 4.32 16.05
CA TYR A 35 -3.72 4.82 16.81
C TYR A 35 -3.17 3.72 17.72
N LEU A 36 -1.90 3.34 17.51
CA LEU A 36 -1.22 2.30 18.28
C LEU A 36 0.05 2.88 18.93
N LYS A 37 0.40 2.41 20.13
CA LYS A 37 1.60 2.91 20.85
C LYS A 37 2.91 2.61 20.12
N GLN A 38 2.98 1.47 19.44
CA GLN A 38 4.12 1.06 18.64
C GLN A 38 3.63 0.21 17.47
N VAL A 39 4.13 0.51 16.28
CA VAL A 39 3.91 -0.30 15.08
C VAL A 39 5.27 -0.69 14.55
N ARG A 40 5.45 -1.97 14.23
CA ARG A 40 6.68 -2.48 13.64
C ARG A 40 6.37 -3.14 12.31
N MET A 41 7.21 -2.85 11.31
CA MET A 41 7.14 -3.49 10.00
C MET A 41 8.33 -4.44 9.85
N ALA A 42 8.05 -5.67 9.42
CA ALA A 42 9.08 -6.58 8.96
C ALA A 42 9.52 -6.18 7.54
N TYR A 43 10.81 -5.96 7.35
CA TYR A 43 11.42 -5.67 6.06
C TYR A 43 12.53 -6.68 5.76
N TYR A 44 12.68 -7.00 4.48
CA TYR A 44 13.72 -7.89 3.99
C TYR A 44 14.95 -7.06 3.62
N ASP A 45 15.90 -7.00 4.54
CA ASP A 45 17.15 -6.28 4.33
C ASP A 45 18.07 -7.06 3.38
N ARG A 46 18.37 -6.48 2.23
CA ARG A 46 19.23 -7.05 1.18
C ARG A 46 20.60 -6.38 1.10
N THR A 47 20.97 -5.57 2.08
CA THR A 47 22.30 -4.92 2.14
C THR A 47 23.43 -5.94 2.09
N MET A 48 23.26 -7.11 2.73
CA MET A 48 24.14 -8.27 2.54
C MET A 48 23.55 -9.21 1.48
N LYS A 49 24.15 -9.21 0.28
CA LYS A 49 23.68 -10.01 -0.87
C LYS A 49 23.48 -11.49 -0.56
N ASP A 50 24.34 -12.07 0.28
CA ASP A 50 24.37 -13.52 0.54
C ASP A 50 23.68 -13.93 1.85
N ARG A 51 23.26 -12.96 2.66
CA ARG A 51 22.59 -13.20 3.96
C ARG A 51 21.51 -12.15 4.20
N PRO A 52 20.43 -12.17 3.41
CA PRO A 52 19.32 -11.28 3.67
C PRO A 52 18.68 -11.60 5.02
N GLN A 53 18.34 -10.55 5.77
CA GLN A 53 17.74 -10.68 7.10
C GLN A 53 16.36 -10.05 7.14
N ILE A 54 15.43 -10.66 7.89
CA ILE A 54 14.18 -10.01 8.26
C ILE A 54 14.47 -9.11 9.45
N LYS A 55 14.39 -7.79 9.26
CA LYS A 55 14.50 -6.79 10.32
C LYS A 55 13.12 -6.22 10.64
N SER A 56 12.87 -5.94 11.91
CA SER A 56 11.61 -5.35 12.38
C SER A 56 11.87 -3.92 12.84
N ILE A 57 11.49 -2.96 12.00
CA ILE A 57 11.74 -1.52 12.21
C ILE A 57 10.50 -0.82 12.76
N PRO A 58 10.65 0.12 13.70
CA PRO A 58 9.54 0.98 14.12
C PRO A 58 9.12 1.87 12.96
N THR A 59 7.81 2.11 12.81
CA THR A 59 7.28 3.03 11.80
C THR A 59 6.28 4.00 12.40
N GLY A 60 6.22 5.22 11.85
CA GLY A 60 5.25 6.25 12.24
C GLY A 60 3.84 5.97 11.72
N GLY A 61 3.72 5.11 10.70
CA GLY A 61 2.47 4.65 10.13
C GLY A 61 2.68 3.38 9.31
N LEU A 62 1.63 2.57 9.21
CA LEU A 62 1.63 1.41 8.34
C LEU A 62 0.25 1.26 7.71
N SER A 63 0.20 1.56 6.43
CA SER A 63 -0.88 1.12 5.55
C SER A 63 -0.65 -0.33 5.14
N LEU A 64 -1.76 -1.06 4.96
CA LEU A 64 -1.77 -2.41 4.42
C LEU A 64 -2.31 -2.40 2.97
N PRO A 65 -1.60 -1.80 2.00
CA PRO A 65 -2.20 -1.41 0.74
C PRO A 65 -2.61 -2.59 -0.15
N ALA A 66 -3.68 -2.41 -0.92
CA ALA A 66 -4.22 -3.47 -1.76
C ALA A 66 -3.21 -3.91 -2.85
N TYR A 67 -2.34 -3.01 -3.33
CA TYR A 67 -1.34 -3.39 -4.33
C TYR A 67 -0.32 -4.44 -3.84
N LEU A 68 -0.13 -4.59 -2.51
CA LEU A 68 0.70 -5.62 -1.90
C LEU A 68 -0.10 -6.84 -1.46
N PHE A 69 -1.28 -6.61 -0.88
CA PHE A 69 -2.03 -7.67 -0.20
C PHE A 69 -3.16 -8.26 -1.05
N GLU A 70 -3.65 -7.56 -2.06
CA GLU A 70 -4.72 -7.99 -2.94
C GLU A 70 -5.96 -8.44 -2.12
N THR A 71 -6.51 -9.62 -2.43
CA THR A 71 -7.62 -10.24 -1.68
C THR A 71 -7.20 -10.89 -0.36
N ARG A 72 -5.92 -10.83 0.02
CA ARG A 72 -5.39 -11.49 1.23
C ARG A 72 -5.65 -10.71 2.53
N ILE A 73 -6.15 -9.49 2.44
CA ILE A 73 -6.76 -8.80 3.57
C ILE A 73 -8.28 -8.93 3.42
N PRO A 74 -9.01 -9.35 4.47
CA PRO A 74 -10.45 -9.42 4.40
C PRO A 74 -11.05 -8.10 3.97
N ARG A 75 -11.95 -8.16 2.99
CA ARG A 75 -12.56 -6.98 2.33
C ARG A 75 -13.08 -5.94 3.31
N ARG A 76 -13.60 -6.36 4.47
CA ARG A 76 -14.12 -5.46 5.51
C ARG A 76 -13.03 -4.65 6.23
N ILE A 77 -11.81 -5.15 6.42
CA ILE A 77 -10.74 -4.43 7.14
C ILE A 77 -9.66 -3.90 6.22
N ARG A 78 -9.84 -3.98 4.90
CA ARG A 78 -8.86 -3.52 3.92
C ARG A 78 -8.56 -2.02 4.00
N GLY A 79 -9.43 -1.22 4.64
CA GLY A 79 -9.22 0.21 4.86
C GLY A 79 -8.37 0.56 6.09
N VAL A 80 -7.88 -0.42 6.85
CA VAL A 80 -7.03 -0.17 8.04
C VAL A 80 -5.72 0.50 7.65
N ILE A 81 -5.41 1.57 8.37
CA ILE A 81 -4.11 2.21 8.49
C ILE A 81 -3.80 2.32 9.98
N THR A 82 -2.64 1.83 10.41
CA THR A 82 -2.17 2.05 11.77
C THR A 82 -1.28 3.29 11.80
N ILE A 83 -1.44 4.15 12.80
CA ILE A 83 -0.62 5.34 13.02
C ILE A 83 -0.01 5.26 14.42
N CYS A 84 1.27 5.62 14.54
CA CYS A 84 1.99 5.68 15.82
C CYS A 84 2.34 7.14 16.17
N ARG A 85 2.55 7.41 17.47
CA ARG A 85 2.85 8.74 18.06
C ARG A 85 3.73 9.60 17.15
N GLN A 86 3.13 10.64 16.57
CA GLN A 86 3.80 11.62 15.72
C GLN A 86 4.37 12.73 16.62
N ARG A 87 5.70 12.86 16.75
CA ARG A 87 6.30 14.15 17.16
C ARG A 87 6.50 14.97 15.89
N GLY A 88 5.92 16.17 15.79
CA GLY A 88 6.07 17.04 14.61
C GLY A 88 5.10 16.76 13.46
N LYS A 89 5.60 16.48 12.24
CA LYS A 89 4.90 16.48 10.92
C LYS A 89 3.77 15.43 10.72
N GLY A 90 2.86 15.32 11.69
CA GLY A 90 1.71 14.41 11.75
C GLY A 90 0.91 14.30 10.47
N GLY A 91 0.46 15.44 9.95
CA GLY A 91 -0.42 15.50 8.79
C GLY A 91 0.18 14.91 7.53
N ARG A 92 1.49 15.09 7.29
CA ARG A 92 2.15 14.57 6.09
C ARG A 92 2.29 13.05 6.13
N THR A 93 2.56 12.46 7.29
CA THR A 93 2.59 11.00 7.45
C THR A 93 1.21 10.41 7.23
N ILE A 94 0.17 11.01 7.81
CA ILE A 94 -1.21 10.57 7.60
C ILE A 94 -1.57 10.65 6.11
N ALA A 95 -1.27 11.77 5.45
CA ALA A 95 -1.53 11.94 4.02
C ALA A 95 -0.76 10.92 3.15
N HIS A 96 0.46 10.55 3.55
CA HIS A 96 1.26 9.53 2.89
C HIS A 96 0.60 8.14 2.96
N GLU A 97 0.22 7.72 4.16
CA GLU A 97 -0.43 6.42 4.39
C GLU A 97 -1.81 6.35 3.72
N LEU A 98 -2.54 7.48 3.73
CA LEU A 98 -3.76 7.62 2.95
C LEU A 98 -3.46 7.46 1.45
N GLY A 99 -2.39 8.06 0.94
CA GLY A 99 -1.98 7.89 -0.46
C GLY A 99 -1.76 6.43 -0.84
N HIS A 100 -1.11 5.62 0.02
CA HIS A 100 -0.95 4.19 -0.22
C HIS A 100 -2.28 3.43 -0.30
N LYS A 101 -3.35 3.92 0.34
CA LYS A 101 -4.70 3.32 0.23
C LYS A 101 -5.52 3.88 -0.90
N LEU A 102 -5.49 5.19 -1.09
CA LEU A 102 -6.38 5.91 -2.00
C LEU A 102 -5.85 5.88 -3.43
N ILE A 103 -4.55 6.16 -3.61
CA ILE A 103 -3.87 6.11 -4.92
C ILE A 103 -3.46 4.66 -5.23
N ASN A 104 -3.16 3.87 -4.19
CA ASN A 104 -2.81 2.45 -4.25
C ASN A 104 -1.48 2.17 -5.00
N VAL A 105 -0.46 2.97 -4.70
CA VAL A 105 0.90 2.87 -5.24
C VAL A 105 1.91 2.67 -4.13
N SER A 106 3.07 2.11 -4.46
CA SER A 106 4.24 2.08 -3.56
C SER A 106 4.94 3.44 -3.55
N HIS A 107 6.16 3.53 -3.02
CA HIS A 107 6.91 4.77 -3.09
C HIS A 107 7.41 5.01 -4.51
N GLU A 108 6.70 5.84 -5.25
CA GLU A 108 7.06 6.25 -6.61
C GLU A 108 6.67 7.70 -6.87
N HIS A 109 7.39 8.36 -7.79
CA HIS A 109 7.11 9.73 -8.19
C HIS A 109 7.84 10.10 -9.49
N ARG A 110 7.12 10.53 -10.53
CA ARG A 110 7.69 10.96 -11.83
C ARG A 110 8.66 9.92 -12.43
N LYS A 111 9.98 10.18 -12.39
CA LYS A 111 11.01 9.25 -12.89
C LYS A 111 11.40 8.17 -11.89
N ILE A 112 11.06 8.34 -10.61
CA ILE A 112 11.34 7.39 -9.54
C ILE A 112 10.34 6.24 -9.61
N GLY A 113 10.85 5.04 -9.82
CA GLY A 113 10.05 3.82 -9.79
C GLY A 113 9.77 3.30 -8.37
N PRO A 114 8.87 2.31 -8.22
CA PRO A 114 8.47 1.75 -6.95
C PRO A 114 9.62 1.14 -6.15
N GLN A 115 9.84 1.61 -4.92
CA GLN A 115 10.84 1.10 -3.99
C GLN A 115 10.32 1.04 -2.55
N PHE A 116 11.00 0.29 -1.69
CA PHE A 116 10.60 0.16 -0.29
C PHE A 116 10.84 1.44 0.52
N GLU A 117 11.97 2.11 0.33
CA GLU A 117 12.22 3.45 0.87
C GLU A 117 12.93 4.26 -0.20
N VAL A 118 12.32 5.36 -0.65
CA VAL A 118 12.97 6.29 -1.56
C VAL A 118 12.69 7.71 -1.12
N ARG A 119 13.75 8.51 -1.10
CA ARG A 119 13.70 9.93 -0.75
C ARG A 119 13.82 10.78 -2.00
N GLY A 120 13.16 11.92 -1.99
CA GLY A 120 13.29 12.92 -3.05
C GLY A 120 12.71 14.25 -2.64
N GLU A 121 12.89 15.24 -3.51
CA GLU A 121 12.53 16.63 -3.22
C GLU A 121 11.01 16.89 -3.31
N GLY A 122 10.30 16.11 -4.12
CA GLY A 122 8.88 16.26 -4.40
C GLY A 122 8.08 14.97 -4.29
N GLY A 123 6.77 15.09 -4.17
CA GLY A 123 5.78 14.02 -4.28
C GLY A 123 5.26 13.54 -2.94
N LEU A 124 3.95 13.41 -2.81
CA LEU A 124 3.32 12.86 -1.61
C LEU A 124 3.74 11.41 -1.34
N MET A 125 3.99 10.63 -2.39
CA MET A 125 4.22 9.17 -2.27
C MET A 125 5.67 8.78 -2.06
N ILE A 126 6.61 9.71 -1.88
CA ILE A 126 7.98 9.39 -1.48
C ILE A 126 8.33 10.10 -0.17
N TYR A 127 9.45 9.73 0.44
CA TYR A 127 9.93 10.38 1.65
C TYR A 127 10.56 11.73 1.33
N GLY A 128 10.15 12.77 2.04
CA GLY A 128 10.59 14.13 1.78
C GLY A 128 9.58 15.17 2.27
N ARG A 129 9.69 16.37 1.73
CA ARG A 129 8.78 17.49 2.06
C ARG A 129 7.65 17.67 1.03
N GLY A 130 7.74 17.05 -0.14
CA GLY A 130 6.75 17.17 -1.21
C GLY A 130 5.36 16.71 -0.78
N THR A 131 4.33 17.42 -1.24
CA THR A 131 2.91 17.21 -0.91
C THR A 131 2.05 17.02 -2.16
N GLU A 132 2.66 17.11 -3.34
CA GLU A 132 1.95 17.08 -4.60
C GLU A 132 1.46 15.69 -4.97
N ILE A 133 0.28 15.68 -5.59
CA ILE A 133 -0.35 14.51 -6.20
C ILE A 133 -0.42 14.80 -7.71
N PRO A 134 0.63 14.46 -8.46
CA PRO A 134 0.73 14.86 -9.85
C PRO A 134 -0.26 14.08 -10.73
N SER A 135 -0.57 14.65 -11.89
CA SER A 135 -1.55 14.11 -12.84
C SER A 135 -0.91 13.74 -14.17
N GLY A 136 -1.64 13.00 -14.99
CA GLY A 136 -1.18 12.57 -16.30
C GLY A 136 -0.06 11.54 -16.25
N LYS A 137 0.38 11.10 -17.43
CA LYS A 137 1.47 10.12 -17.60
C LYS A 137 2.78 10.57 -16.91
N ALA A 138 3.13 11.85 -17.01
CA ALA A 138 4.31 12.41 -16.35
C ALA A 138 4.23 12.35 -14.82
N GLY A 139 3.02 12.45 -14.27
CA GLY A 139 2.71 12.26 -12.85
C GLY A 139 2.41 10.82 -12.46
N ARG A 140 2.59 9.85 -13.35
CA ARG A 140 2.22 8.44 -13.15
C ARG A 140 0.75 8.23 -12.78
N TRP A 141 -0.12 9.16 -13.18
CA TRP A 141 -1.56 9.10 -12.96
C TRP A 141 -2.01 9.10 -11.49
N HIS A 142 -1.22 9.65 -10.56
CA HIS A 142 -1.55 9.59 -9.14
C HIS A 142 -2.91 10.25 -8.83
N ARG A 143 -3.17 11.42 -9.41
CA ARG A 143 -4.45 12.14 -9.20
C ARG A 143 -5.64 11.37 -9.78
N GLU A 144 -5.48 10.79 -10.95
CA GLU A 144 -6.53 10.03 -11.62
C GLU A 144 -6.85 8.75 -10.83
N ARG A 145 -5.83 8.06 -10.33
CA ARG A 145 -6.02 6.88 -9.46
C ARG A 145 -6.69 7.24 -8.14
N LEU A 146 -6.33 8.38 -7.52
CA LEU A 146 -7.03 8.91 -6.35
C LEU A 146 -8.54 9.06 -6.63
N HIS A 147 -8.91 9.64 -7.77
CA HIS A 147 -10.30 9.84 -8.14
C HIS A 147 -11.06 8.56 -8.48
N LEU A 148 -10.36 7.46 -8.78
CA LEU A 148 -10.95 6.12 -9.00
C LEU A 148 -11.03 5.29 -7.72
N SER A 149 -10.46 5.76 -6.61
CA SER A 149 -10.36 4.99 -5.38
C SER A 149 -11.72 4.49 -4.88
N PRO A 150 -11.87 3.20 -4.50
CA PRO A 150 -13.10 2.67 -3.92
C PRO A 150 -13.50 3.32 -2.58
N PHE A 151 -12.58 4.04 -1.94
CA PHE A 151 -12.79 4.76 -0.69
C PHE A 151 -13.27 6.20 -0.89
N VAL A 152 -13.33 6.67 -2.15
CA VAL A 152 -13.77 8.01 -2.50
C VAL A 152 -15.16 7.96 -3.10
N TYR A 153 -15.99 8.92 -2.73
CA TYR A 153 -17.29 9.16 -3.32
C TYR A 153 -17.45 10.64 -3.69
N ARG A 154 -18.45 10.92 -4.51
CA ARG A 154 -18.93 12.28 -4.75
C ARG A 154 -20.30 12.44 -4.12
N THR A 155 -20.53 13.56 -3.45
CA THR A 155 -21.86 13.92 -2.97
C THR A 155 -22.68 14.42 -4.16
N LYS A 156 -23.90 13.89 -4.32
CA LYS A 156 -24.86 14.34 -5.32
C LYS A 156 -25.63 15.57 -4.82
N LYS A 157 -26.42 16.19 -5.69
CA LYS A 157 -27.27 17.35 -5.34
C LYS A 157 -28.26 17.04 -4.20
N ASP A 158 -28.74 15.81 -4.10
CA ASP A 158 -29.66 15.33 -3.07
C ASP A 158 -28.97 14.94 -1.73
N GLY A 159 -27.66 15.19 -1.60
CA GLY A 159 -26.86 14.80 -0.43
C GLY A 159 -26.45 13.32 -0.40
N SER A 160 -26.95 12.48 -1.32
CA SER A 160 -26.57 11.06 -1.38
C SER A 160 -25.15 10.86 -1.91
N ARG A 161 -24.52 9.74 -1.54
CA ARG A 161 -23.15 9.39 -1.97
C ARG A 161 -23.18 8.62 -3.28
N ARG A 162 -22.44 9.10 -4.28
CA ARG A 162 -22.07 8.33 -5.47
C ARG A 162 -20.68 7.75 -5.29
N TRP A 163 -20.63 6.51 -4.83
CA TRP A 163 -19.38 5.76 -4.63
C TRP A 163 -18.73 5.38 -5.97
N ASN A 164 -17.40 5.33 -5.96
CA ASN A 164 -16.64 4.69 -7.02
C ASN A 164 -16.83 3.16 -7.01
N ALA A 165 -16.52 2.53 -8.15
CA ALA A 165 -16.50 1.08 -8.26
C ALA A 165 -15.49 0.45 -7.29
N ASP A 166 -15.78 -0.78 -6.87
CA ASP A 166 -14.81 -1.57 -6.12
C ASP A 166 -13.68 -2.06 -7.03
N TYR A 167 -12.58 -2.52 -6.44
CA TYR A 167 -11.51 -3.21 -7.14
C TYR A 167 -12.05 -4.43 -7.90
N ARG A 168 -11.55 -4.64 -9.13
CA ARG A 168 -12.00 -5.74 -9.99
C ARG A 168 -11.23 -7.03 -9.72
N GLU A 169 -9.96 -6.91 -9.36
CA GLU A 169 -9.04 -8.02 -9.08
C GLU A 169 -8.38 -7.85 -7.70
N GLY A 170 -9.11 -7.31 -6.72
CA GLY A 170 -8.63 -7.17 -5.35
C GLY A 170 -7.60 -6.05 -5.15
N GLY A 171 -7.38 -5.20 -6.15
CA GLY A 171 -6.63 -3.96 -6.00
C GLY A 171 -5.12 -4.12 -6.15
N HIS A 172 -4.64 -5.14 -6.88
CA HIS A 172 -3.22 -5.18 -7.26
C HIS A 172 -2.84 -3.90 -8.05
N TYR A 173 -1.53 -3.64 -8.21
CA TYR A 173 -1.06 -2.41 -8.86
C TYR A 173 -1.63 -2.20 -10.29
N TYR A 174 -1.92 -3.29 -10.99
CA TYR A 174 -2.46 -3.30 -12.36
C TYR A 174 -3.96 -3.63 -12.41
N ASP A 175 -4.71 -3.45 -11.32
CA ASP A 175 -6.13 -3.79 -11.25
C ASP A 175 -6.89 -3.16 -12.43
N PRO A 176 -7.77 -3.92 -13.13
CA PRO A 176 -8.50 -3.39 -14.27
C PRO A 176 -9.35 -2.15 -13.98
N LEU A 177 -9.63 -1.83 -12.72
CA LEU A 177 -10.21 -0.54 -12.30
C LEU A 177 -9.43 0.66 -12.85
N TYR A 178 -8.11 0.58 -12.94
CA TYR A 178 -7.27 1.70 -13.36
C TYR A 178 -7.16 1.86 -14.88
N GLY A 179 -7.51 0.84 -15.65
CA GLY A 179 -7.40 0.87 -17.12
C GLY A 179 -5.98 1.22 -17.60
N ASP A 180 -5.86 2.34 -18.31
CA ASP A 180 -4.61 2.89 -18.84
C ASP A 180 -3.79 3.72 -17.83
N LYS A 181 -4.33 3.97 -16.64
CA LYS A 181 -3.72 4.82 -15.60
C LYS A 181 -2.72 4.07 -14.73
N VAL A 182 -1.85 3.28 -15.36
CA VAL A 182 -0.84 2.46 -14.68
C VAL A 182 0.51 2.59 -15.39
N VAL A 183 1.59 2.49 -14.62
CA VAL A 183 2.94 2.37 -15.19
C VAL A 183 3.33 0.90 -15.20
N ARG A 184 3.60 0.36 -16.39
CA ARG A 184 4.12 -1.02 -16.51
C ARG A 184 5.61 -1.00 -16.23
N PHE A 185 6.00 -1.61 -15.11
CA PHE A 185 7.40 -1.88 -14.84
C PHE A 185 7.79 -3.14 -15.60
N GLY A 186 8.84 -3.04 -16.43
CA GLY A 186 9.53 -4.22 -16.94
C GLY A 186 9.75 -5.16 -15.76
N VAL A 187 9.35 -6.42 -15.95
CA VAL A 187 9.19 -7.42 -14.89
C VAL A 187 10.32 -7.28 -13.87
N MET A 188 10.00 -6.94 -12.62
CA MET A 188 10.95 -7.10 -11.52
C MET A 188 11.30 -8.59 -11.49
N THR A 189 12.44 -8.94 -12.09
CA THR A 189 12.93 -10.29 -12.23
C THR A 189 13.02 -10.87 -10.83
N PRO A 190 12.31 -11.97 -10.53
CA PRO A 190 12.48 -12.65 -9.25
C PRO A 190 13.97 -12.94 -9.06
N PRO A 191 14.53 -12.77 -7.85
CA PRO A 191 15.86 -13.30 -7.58
C PRO A 191 15.86 -14.78 -7.98
N LYS A 192 16.82 -15.19 -8.80
CA LYS A 192 17.01 -16.60 -9.17
C LYS A 192 17.07 -17.37 -7.86
N ARG A 193 16.17 -18.34 -7.66
CA ARG A 193 16.29 -19.29 -6.54
C ARG A 193 17.71 -19.87 -6.60
N PRO A 194 18.44 -19.97 -5.47
CA PRO A 194 19.64 -20.78 -5.44
C PRO A 194 19.30 -22.14 -6.04
N LYS A 195 20.12 -22.63 -6.98
CA LYS A 195 20.00 -24.01 -7.45
C LYS A 195 20.01 -24.87 -6.18
N GLN A 196 18.93 -25.62 -5.95
CA GLN A 196 19.00 -26.73 -5.00
C GLN A 196 20.11 -27.62 -5.53
N ASP A 197 21.23 -27.66 -4.80
CA ASP A 197 22.26 -28.65 -5.03
C ASP A 197 21.57 -30.02 -4.92
N ARG A 198 21.47 -30.70 -6.06
CA ARG A 198 21.30 -32.14 -6.07
C ARG A 198 22.59 -32.75 -5.51
N ARG A 199 22.74 -32.78 -4.20
CA ARG A 199 23.62 -33.73 -3.50
C ARG A 199 22.69 -34.81 -2.95
N SER A 200 22.41 -35.80 -3.80
CA SER A 200 23.06 -37.11 -3.79
C SER A 200 22.54 -37.94 -2.61
N THR A 201 21.42 -38.61 -2.86
CA THR A 201 21.15 -39.92 -2.27
C THR A 201 22.32 -40.85 -2.58
N LYS A 202 23.02 -41.27 -1.54
CA LYS A 202 23.60 -42.60 -1.41
C LYS A 202 23.27 -43.08 -0.01
#